data_AF-R6ZR63-F1
#
_entry.id   AF-R6ZR63-F1
#
_cell.length_a   1.000
_cell.length_b   1.000
_cell.length_c   1.000
_cell.angle_alpha   90.00
_cell.angle_beta   90.00
_cell.angle_gamma   90.00
#
_symmetry.space_group_name_H-M   'P 1'
#
loop_
_entity.id
_entity.type
_entity.pdbx_description
1 polymer ?
#
loop_
_entity_poly.entity_id
_entity_poly.type
_entity_poly.pdbx_seq_one_letter_code
_entity_poly.pdbx_strand_id
1 'polypeptide(L)'
;MKKEKTLQEVLAQRNVITDGAFGTYYAEKYHTREMPELANIEHPERVKEIYREYIEAGAGLIRTNTFAANTVTMQKSFAQVERTIAEGIRLAKETVREAAGEKEPVFIAGDIGPIPVTGELSAEEIEKEYERILQCFIENGIRIFDFETFSDLEPLLPAIEKAKNKQELFVMASFCVNQFGYSASGLSAKRLLHDSAKSGLIDAAGLNCGVGAGHMCKILEEMELPGKLFLMALPNAGYPVLSRNQLTYGNAAEYFARKMKDMAALGVDFLGGCCGTDPGFIRSVKEQEHILEKGPKKLCVRTGEEKPAVRRKGFLYDEKGAVKKKKLIAVELAPPFNANDEKLLESAHILMKSDVDVLTFPDSPSGRTRVDSVLMAEKVRRETGMEVMPHICCRDKNALALRSLFMGEQINEIHNMLLITGDPIPAMERGAVKPVFHFDSVGLMKIAKEMNEEIFGDCPLSYGGAINQGRKNFEVELQRVKKKLEEGAEFFLTQPVFTGEDADRLRKIKKQTGARILCGIMPLVSRKNAVFMKNEIAGVNVTEEIVERYPEKATKEEGEMIGVGLAREVMAMVEDFADGYYFTFPFNRVHLLSKIMEETT
;
A
#
# COMPACT_ATOMS: atom_id res chain seq x y z
N MET A 1 -32.24 -10.39 -38.54
CA MET A 1 -31.00 -10.66 -37.78
C MET A 1 -31.30 -10.47 -36.31
N LYS A 2 -31.10 -11.49 -35.46
CA LYS A 2 -31.18 -11.29 -33.99
C LYS A 2 -30.06 -10.33 -33.59
N LYS A 3 -30.37 -9.31 -32.78
CA LYS A 3 -29.36 -8.41 -32.19
C LYS A 3 -28.40 -9.26 -31.36
N GLU A 4 -27.08 -9.14 -31.57
CA GLU A 4 -26.08 -9.80 -30.72
C GLU A 4 -26.25 -9.32 -29.27
N LYS A 5 -26.28 -10.26 -28.32
CA LYS A 5 -26.41 -9.94 -26.90
C LYS A 5 -25.11 -9.31 -26.38
N THR A 6 -25.20 -8.28 -25.56
CA THR A 6 -24.02 -7.71 -24.89
C THR A 6 -23.56 -8.59 -23.72
N LEU A 7 -22.31 -8.43 -23.28
CA LEU A 7 -21.78 -9.16 -22.13
C LEU A 7 -22.61 -8.88 -20.87
N GLN A 8 -23.01 -7.62 -20.65
CA GLN A 8 -23.85 -7.21 -19.54
C GLN A 8 -25.23 -7.88 -19.57
N GLU A 9 -25.85 -8.02 -20.75
CA GLU A 9 -27.12 -8.74 -20.92
C GLU A 9 -26.98 -10.23 -20.59
N VAL A 10 -25.84 -10.85 -20.91
CA VAL A 10 -25.54 -12.24 -20.56
C VAL A 10 -25.32 -12.39 -19.05
N LEU A 11 -24.51 -11.51 -18.46
CA LEU A 11 -24.21 -11.52 -17.03
C LEU A 11 -25.40 -11.19 -16.15
N ALA A 12 -26.40 -10.46 -16.66
CA ALA A 12 -27.66 -10.25 -15.96
C ALA A 12 -28.50 -11.55 -15.84
N GLN A 13 -28.26 -12.53 -16.71
CA GLN A 13 -29.05 -13.76 -16.80
C GLN A 13 -28.34 -14.98 -16.21
N ARG A 14 -27.01 -15.03 -16.33
CA ARG A 14 -26.21 -16.23 -15.99
C ARG A 14 -24.74 -15.89 -15.71
N ASN A 15 -24.00 -16.86 -15.16
CA ASN A 15 -22.54 -16.75 -15.05
C ASN A 15 -21.87 -16.97 -16.41
N VAL A 16 -20.64 -16.48 -16.53
CA VAL A 16 -19.80 -16.64 -17.71
C VAL A 16 -18.57 -17.44 -17.32
N ILE A 17 -18.29 -18.51 -18.08
CA ILE A 17 -17.04 -19.26 -17.94
C ILE A 17 -15.99 -18.58 -18.81
N THR A 18 -14.85 -18.21 -18.23
CA THR A 18 -13.69 -17.69 -18.99
C THR A 18 -12.76 -18.83 -19.39
N ASP A 19 -11.72 -18.51 -20.16
CA ASP A 19 -10.63 -19.45 -20.45
C ASP A 19 -9.72 -19.71 -19.22
N GLY A 20 -8.72 -20.58 -19.44
CA GLY A 20 -7.66 -20.91 -18.49
C GLY A 20 -6.36 -20.16 -18.79
N ALA A 21 -5.21 -20.73 -18.42
CA ALA A 21 -3.92 -20.09 -18.67
C ALA A 21 -3.59 -20.06 -20.16
N PHE A 22 -3.12 -18.90 -20.64
CA PHE A 22 -2.45 -18.83 -21.93
C PHE A 22 -0.97 -19.20 -21.80
N GLY A 23 -0.23 -18.50 -20.93
CA GLY A 23 1.24 -18.64 -20.85
C GLY A 23 1.73 -20.02 -20.41
N THR A 24 1.23 -20.57 -19.29
CA THR A 24 1.67 -21.90 -18.84
C THR A 24 1.23 -23.01 -19.79
N TYR A 25 0.05 -22.90 -20.38
CA TYR A 25 -0.45 -23.88 -21.35
C TYR A 25 0.33 -23.82 -22.67
N TYR A 26 0.67 -22.63 -23.17
CA TYR A 26 1.52 -22.45 -24.34
C TYR A 26 2.91 -23.08 -24.13
N ALA A 27 3.54 -22.80 -22.98
CA ALA A 27 4.84 -23.36 -22.63
C ALA A 27 4.81 -24.90 -22.55
N GLU A 28 3.79 -25.48 -21.91
CA GLU A 28 3.63 -26.92 -21.78
C GLU A 28 3.33 -27.59 -23.13
N LYS A 29 2.31 -27.11 -23.85
CA LYS A 29 1.85 -27.69 -25.12
C LYS A 29 2.94 -27.69 -26.19
N TYR A 30 3.67 -26.58 -26.33
CA TYR A 30 4.69 -26.43 -27.35
C TYR A 30 6.12 -26.64 -26.84
N HIS A 31 6.28 -27.03 -25.57
CA HIS A 31 7.57 -27.33 -24.95
C HIS A 31 8.60 -26.20 -25.12
N THR A 32 8.14 -24.96 -24.97
CA THR A 32 8.92 -23.74 -25.21
C THR A 32 9.03 -22.89 -23.95
N ARG A 33 10.02 -21.99 -23.95
CA ARG A 33 10.20 -20.95 -22.92
C ARG A 33 10.06 -19.54 -23.49
N GLU A 34 9.65 -19.45 -24.76
CA GLU A 34 9.41 -18.18 -25.42
C GLU A 34 8.22 -17.47 -24.78
N MET A 35 8.26 -16.14 -24.82
CA MET A 35 7.16 -15.29 -24.39
C MET A 35 5.95 -15.54 -25.30
N PRO A 36 4.79 -15.95 -24.75
CA PRO A 36 3.64 -16.33 -25.57
C PRO A 36 3.14 -15.17 -26.42
N GLU A 37 3.26 -13.91 -25.97
CA GLU A 37 2.84 -12.72 -26.73
C GLU A 37 3.56 -12.60 -28.08
N LEU A 38 4.83 -13.02 -28.18
CA LEU A 38 5.58 -13.00 -29.44
C LEU A 38 5.00 -13.97 -30.47
N ALA A 39 4.36 -15.05 -30.01
CA ALA A 39 3.68 -16.02 -30.85
C ALA A 39 2.52 -15.40 -31.64
N ASN A 40 1.98 -14.24 -31.23
CA ASN A 40 0.99 -13.52 -32.02
C ASN A 40 1.51 -13.16 -33.43
N ILE A 41 2.81 -12.93 -33.55
CA ILE A 41 3.46 -12.58 -34.82
C ILE A 41 4.19 -13.79 -35.40
N GLU A 42 4.92 -14.53 -34.57
CA GLU A 42 5.86 -15.57 -35.00
C GLU A 42 5.19 -16.93 -35.24
N HIS A 43 4.14 -17.23 -34.46
CA HIS A 43 3.45 -18.52 -34.47
C HIS A 43 1.91 -18.36 -34.33
N PRO A 44 1.26 -17.56 -35.20
CA PRO A 44 -0.16 -17.22 -35.08
C PRO A 44 -1.07 -18.46 -35.06
N GLU A 45 -0.69 -19.54 -35.74
CA GLU A 45 -1.39 -20.82 -35.75
C GLU A 45 -1.49 -21.45 -34.37
N ARG A 46 -0.43 -21.38 -33.56
CA ARG A 46 -0.40 -21.90 -32.19
C ARG A 46 -1.36 -21.14 -31.30
N VAL A 47 -1.40 -19.82 -31.46
CA VAL A 47 -2.30 -18.93 -30.71
C VAL A 47 -3.76 -19.23 -31.05
N LYS A 48 -4.10 -19.36 -32.34
CA LYS A 48 -5.47 -19.73 -32.77
C LYS A 48 -5.87 -21.12 -32.30
N GLU A 49 -4.94 -22.06 -32.25
CA GLU A 49 -5.19 -23.42 -31.75
C GLU A 49 -5.61 -23.39 -30.27
N ILE A 50 -4.86 -22.68 -29.41
CA ILE A 50 -5.21 -22.54 -27.99
C ILE A 50 -6.58 -21.89 -27.80
N TYR A 51 -6.88 -20.80 -28.51
CA TYR A 51 -8.20 -20.17 -28.42
C TYR A 51 -9.31 -21.14 -28.81
N ARG A 52 -9.12 -21.93 -29.89
CA ARG A 52 -10.11 -22.91 -30.35
C ARG A 52 -10.36 -23.97 -29.29
N GLU A 53 -9.32 -24.49 -28.64
CA GLU A 53 -9.44 -25.49 -27.59
C GLU A 53 -10.21 -24.97 -26.36
N TYR A 54 -9.97 -23.73 -25.93
CA TYR A 54 -10.73 -23.14 -24.83
C TYR A 54 -12.20 -22.89 -25.20
N ILE A 55 -12.46 -22.42 -26.42
CA ILE A 55 -13.84 -22.23 -26.91
C ILE A 55 -14.57 -23.59 -26.97
N GLU A 56 -13.91 -24.64 -27.47
CA GLU A 56 -14.46 -26.00 -27.51
C GLU A 56 -14.65 -26.62 -26.13
N ALA A 57 -13.82 -26.26 -25.15
CA ALA A 57 -13.97 -26.63 -23.75
C ALA A 57 -15.15 -25.91 -23.06
N GLY A 58 -15.70 -24.86 -23.67
CA GLY A 58 -16.88 -24.16 -23.19
C GLY A 58 -16.63 -22.77 -22.62
N ALA A 59 -15.47 -22.15 -22.88
CA ALA A 59 -15.21 -20.75 -22.55
C ALA A 59 -16.17 -19.83 -23.32
N GLY A 60 -16.93 -19.02 -22.58
CA GLY A 60 -17.79 -17.96 -23.11
C GLY A 60 -17.12 -16.59 -23.20
N LEU A 61 -15.93 -16.45 -22.61
CA LEU A 61 -15.06 -15.28 -22.75
C LEU A 61 -13.62 -15.75 -22.85
N ILE A 62 -12.88 -15.25 -23.83
CA ILE A 62 -11.43 -15.47 -23.98
C ILE A 62 -10.66 -14.17 -23.71
N ARG A 63 -9.48 -14.30 -23.13
CA ARG A 63 -8.51 -13.22 -22.91
C ARG A 63 -7.50 -13.20 -24.05
N THR A 64 -7.20 -12.02 -24.59
CA THR A 64 -6.18 -11.91 -25.64
C THR A 64 -4.80 -12.29 -25.10
N ASN A 65 -3.96 -12.92 -25.92
CA ASN A 65 -2.58 -13.24 -25.59
C ASN A 65 -1.70 -11.96 -25.56
N THR A 66 -1.92 -11.10 -24.58
CA THR A 66 -1.36 -9.74 -24.49
C THR A 66 -1.01 -9.32 -23.06
N PHE A 67 -1.10 -10.23 -22.09
CA PHE A 67 -0.83 -9.97 -20.68
C PHE A 67 0.47 -9.18 -20.45
N ALA A 68 1.58 -9.66 -21.02
CA ALA A 68 2.90 -9.04 -20.88
C ALA A 68 3.22 -7.99 -21.96
N ALA A 69 2.23 -7.55 -22.76
CA ALA A 69 2.44 -6.61 -23.87
C ALA A 69 2.62 -5.16 -23.37
N ASN A 70 3.77 -4.91 -22.76
CA ASN A 70 4.26 -3.59 -22.34
C ASN A 70 5.76 -3.46 -22.61
N THR A 71 6.27 -2.23 -22.65
CA THR A 71 7.65 -1.93 -23.06
C THR A 71 8.69 -2.53 -22.13
N VAL A 72 8.43 -2.54 -20.83
CA VAL A 72 9.33 -3.05 -19.78
C VAL A 72 9.45 -4.58 -19.86
N THR A 73 8.31 -5.27 -19.90
CA THR A 73 8.29 -6.74 -19.84
C THR A 73 8.76 -7.36 -21.16
N MET A 74 8.32 -6.81 -22.30
CA MET A 74 8.78 -7.27 -23.61
C MET A 74 10.22 -6.83 -23.92
N GLN A 75 10.71 -5.78 -23.26
CA GLN A 75 11.96 -5.08 -23.61
C GLN A 75 11.97 -4.65 -25.09
N LYS A 76 10.87 -4.03 -25.52
CA LYS A 76 10.63 -3.60 -26.91
C LYS A 76 10.17 -2.14 -26.97
N SER A 77 10.31 -1.53 -28.13
CA SER A 77 9.71 -0.22 -28.40
C SER A 77 8.18 -0.30 -28.34
N PHE A 78 7.52 0.80 -27.99
CA PHE A 78 6.05 0.82 -27.94
C PHE A 78 5.40 0.46 -29.29
N ALA A 79 6.01 0.80 -30.42
CA ALA A 79 5.49 0.41 -31.74
C ALA A 79 5.45 -1.12 -31.94
N GLN A 80 6.40 -1.85 -31.34
CA GLN A 80 6.39 -3.32 -31.35
C GLN A 80 5.36 -3.89 -30.38
N VAL A 81 5.17 -3.24 -29.22
CA VAL A 81 4.09 -3.57 -28.27
C VAL A 81 2.72 -3.42 -28.96
N GLU A 82 2.48 -2.28 -29.60
CA GLU A 82 1.26 -1.98 -30.35
C GLU A 82 0.97 -3.01 -31.45
N ARG A 83 1.99 -3.40 -32.23
CA ARG A 83 1.87 -4.47 -33.23
C ARG A 83 1.48 -5.81 -32.59
N THR A 84 2.08 -6.13 -31.45
CA THR A 84 1.82 -7.40 -30.74
C THR A 84 0.39 -7.45 -30.21
N ILE A 85 -0.11 -6.33 -29.68
CA ILE A 85 -1.51 -6.17 -29.25
C ILE A 85 -2.45 -6.33 -30.45
N ALA A 86 -2.19 -5.60 -31.54
CA ALA A 86 -3.04 -5.63 -32.73
C ALA A 86 -3.15 -7.05 -33.34
N GLU A 87 -2.04 -7.78 -33.46
CA GLU A 87 -2.05 -9.16 -33.95
C GLU A 87 -2.74 -10.12 -32.97
N GLY A 88 -2.51 -9.99 -31.66
CA GLY A 88 -3.21 -10.80 -30.65
C GLY A 88 -4.73 -10.63 -30.72
N ILE A 89 -5.21 -9.39 -30.89
CA ILE A 89 -6.63 -9.08 -31.08
C ILE A 89 -7.15 -9.67 -32.40
N ARG A 90 -6.41 -9.53 -33.50
CA ARG A 90 -6.80 -10.08 -34.81
C ARG A 90 -7.01 -11.59 -34.73
N LEU A 91 -6.07 -12.32 -34.12
CA LEU A 91 -6.14 -13.78 -33.97
C LEU A 91 -7.33 -14.23 -33.11
N ALA A 92 -7.60 -13.52 -32.01
CA ALA A 92 -8.77 -13.79 -31.18
C ALA A 92 -10.08 -13.58 -31.96
N LYS A 93 -10.20 -12.45 -32.69
CA LYS A 93 -11.39 -12.13 -33.50
C LYS A 93 -11.63 -13.13 -34.63
N GLU A 94 -10.58 -13.55 -35.32
CA GLU A 94 -10.68 -14.58 -36.35
C GLU A 94 -11.15 -15.91 -35.75
N THR A 95 -10.55 -16.35 -34.65
CA THR A 95 -10.87 -17.65 -34.05
C THR A 95 -12.29 -17.68 -33.49
N VAL A 96 -12.72 -16.61 -32.83
CA VAL A 96 -14.11 -16.48 -32.35
C VAL A 96 -15.08 -16.49 -33.52
N ARG A 97 -14.78 -15.77 -34.62
CA ARG A 97 -15.64 -15.78 -35.82
C ARG A 97 -15.73 -17.17 -36.46
N GLU A 98 -14.62 -17.90 -36.53
CA GLU A 98 -14.57 -19.28 -37.02
C GLU A 98 -15.38 -20.23 -36.13
N ALA A 99 -15.36 -20.03 -34.81
CA ALA A 99 -16.06 -20.88 -33.86
C ALA A 99 -17.55 -20.52 -33.66
N ALA A 100 -17.96 -19.30 -34.02
CA ALA A 100 -19.24 -18.69 -33.61
C ALA A 100 -20.50 -19.45 -34.06
N GLY A 101 -20.54 -20.12 -35.22
CA GLY A 101 -21.66 -20.98 -35.66
C GLY A 101 -23.09 -20.51 -35.30
N GLU A 102 -24.01 -21.45 -34.99
CA GLU A 102 -25.28 -21.18 -34.29
C GLU A 102 -25.13 -21.24 -32.75
N LYS A 103 -23.89 -21.19 -32.24
CA LYS A 103 -23.58 -21.39 -30.82
C LYS A 103 -23.81 -20.12 -30.00
N GLU A 104 -23.70 -20.24 -28.68
CA GLU A 104 -23.70 -19.09 -27.78
C GLU A 104 -22.56 -18.11 -28.10
N PRO A 105 -22.75 -16.79 -27.87
CA PRO A 105 -21.72 -15.80 -28.15
C PRO A 105 -20.48 -16.03 -27.28
N VAL A 106 -19.30 -15.94 -27.88
CA VAL A 106 -18.00 -15.90 -27.19
C VAL A 106 -17.49 -14.47 -27.20
N PHE A 107 -17.20 -13.92 -26.03
CA PHE A 107 -16.67 -12.56 -25.87
C PHE A 107 -15.13 -12.55 -25.88
N ILE A 108 -14.55 -11.41 -26.23
CA ILE A 108 -13.09 -11.20 -26.24
C ILE A 108 -12.77 -10.06 -25.28
N ALA A 109 -11.96 -10.33 -24.27
CA ALA A 109 -11.40 -9.33 -23.37
C ALA A 109 -9.96 -9.01 -23.74
N GLY A 110 -9.62 -7.72 -23.77
CA GLY A 110 -8.23 -7.27 -23.87
C GLY A 110 -7.52 -7.50 -22.55
N ASP A 111 -6.62 -8.47 -22.50
CA ASP A 111 -5.86 -8.84 -21.31
C ASP A 111 -4.63 -7.96 -21.14
N ILE A 112 -4.52 -7.32 -19.97
CA ILE A 112 -3.50 -6.33 -19.64
C ILE A 112 -2.93 -6.67 -18.27
N GLY A 113 -1.64 -7.01 -18.21
CA GLY A 113 -0.91 -7.25 -16.96
C GLY A 113 -0.23 -6.00 -16.36
N PRO A 114 0.36 -6.12 -15.16
CA PRO A 114 1.08 -5.03 -14.51
C PRO A 114 2.39 -4.70 -15.25
N ILE A 115 2.68 -3.41 -15.42
CA ILE A 115 3.99 -2.92 -15.85
C ILE A 115 4.93 -2.98 -14.64
N PRO A 116 6.03 -3.75 -14.68
CA PRO A 116 6.94 -3.86 -13.54
C PRO A 116 7.55 -2.51 -13.15
N VAL A 117 7.52 -2.18 -11.86
CA VAL A 117 8.18 -0.98 -11.34
C VAL A 117 9.66 -1.28 -11.11
N THR A 118 10.48 -1.08 -12.14
CA THR A 118 11.94 -1.31 -12.12
C THR A 118 12.74 -0.09 -11.66
N GLY A 119 12.08 1.06 -11.48
CA GLY A 119 12.71 2.36 -11.22
C GLY A 119 13.20 3.08 -12.48
N GLU A 120 13.08 2.47 -13.66
CA GLU A 120 13.42 3.08 -14.95
C GLU A 120 12.34 4.06 -15.44
N LEU A 121 11.07 3.77 -15.14
CA LEU A 121 9.93 4.62 -15.46
C LEU A 121 9.40 5.30 -14.20
N SER A 122 9.08 6.58 -14.34
CA SER A 122 8.28 7.32 -13.35
C SER A 122 6.82 6.87 -13.36
N ALA A 123 6.09 7.17 -12.28
CA ALA A 123 4.66 6.86 -12.20
C ALA A 123 3.85 7.50 -13.34
N GLU A 124 4.21 8.72 -13.75
CA GLU A 124 3.57 9.43 -14.87
C GLU A 124 3.83 8.75 -16.22
N GLU A 125 5.02 8.16 -16.41
CA GLU A 125 5.34 7.40 -17.62
C GLU A 125 4.58 6.08 -17.68
N ILE A 126 4.44 5.38 -16.55
CA ILE A 126 3.64 4.16 -16.45
C ILE A 126 2.16 4.47 -16.76
N GLU A 127 1.61 5.54 -16.19
CA GLU A 127 0.25 5.99 -16.48
C GLU A 127 0.04 6.26 -17.98
N LYS A 128 0.94 7.03 -18.60
CA LYS A 128 0.90 7.32 -20.04
C LYS A 128 1.01 6.06 -20.90
N GLU A 129 1.77 5.06 -20.46
CA GLU A 129 1.87 3.80 -21.18
C GLU A 129 0.54 3.03 -21.15
N TYR A 130 -0.12 2.95 -19.99
CA TYR A 130 -1.46 2.36 -19.89
C TYR A 130 -2.49 3.08 -20.77
N GLU A 131 -2.46 4.41 -20.83
CA GLU A 131 -3.33 5.16 -21.75
C GLU A 131 -3.14 4.74 -23.21
N ARG A 132 -1.89 4.57 -23.64
CA ARG A 132 -1.58 4.17 -25.02
C ARG A 132 -1.94 2.71 -25.30
N ILE A 133 -1.72 1.82 -24.34
CA ILE A 133 -2.14 0.41 -24.42
C ILE A 133 -3.67 0.36 -24.62
N LEU A 134 -4.43 1.03 -23.77
CA LEU A 134 -5.89 1.10 -23.87
C LEU A 134 -6.33 1.65 -25.24
N GLN A 135 -5.70 2.74 -25.70
CA GLN A 135 -6.02 3.33 -27.00
C GLN A 135 -5.81 2.33 -28.16
N CYS A 136 -4.71 1.55 -28.14
CA CYS A 136 -4.45 0.51 -29.13
C CYS A 136 -5.57 -0.55 -29.16
N PHE A 137 -5.99 -1.07 -28.00
CA PHE A 137 -7.10 -2.02 -27.90
C PHE A 137 -8.42 -1.43 -28.43
N ILE A 138 -8.71 -0.17 -28.08
CA ILE A 138 -9.93 0.55 -28.48
C ILE A 138 -10.00 0.69 -30.00
N GLU A 139 -8.91 1.13 -30.64
CA GLU A 139 -8.79 1.32 -32.09
C GLU A 139 -8.93 -0.01 -32.84
N ASN A 140 -8.40 -1.09 -32.25
CA ASN A 140 -8.58 -2.44 -32.76
C ASN A 140 -9.95 -3.04 -32.41
N GLY A 141 -10.88 -2.27 -31.86
CA GLY A 141 -12.28 -2.63 -31.67
C GLY A 141 -12.55 -3.55 -30.48
N ILE A 142 -11.74 -3.51 -29.43
CA ILE A 142 -12.01 -4.14 -28.13
C ILE A 142 -12.79 -3.17 -27.25
N ARG A 143 -13.75 -3.71 -26.48
CA ARG A 143 -14.62 -2.95 -25.55
C ARG A 143 -14.71 -3.55 -24.15
N ILE A 144 -14.14 -4.74 -23.97
CA ILE A 144 -14.05 -5.45 -22.70
C ILE A 144 -12.57 -5.51 -22.36
N PHE A 145 -12.19 -5.02 -21.19
CA PHE A 145 -10.80 -4.95 -20.73
C PHE A 145 -10.67 -5.77 -19.46
N ASP A 146 -9.63 -6.60 -19.38
CA ASP A 146 -9.27 -7.34 -18.16
C ASP A 146 -7.89 -6.90 -17.69
N PHE A 147 -7.87 -6.15 -16.59
CA PHE A 147 -6.65 -5.81 -15.89
C PHE A 147 -6.33 -6.94 -14.91
N GLU A 148 -5.43 -7.83 -15.31
CA GLU A 148 -5.19 -9.09 -14.62
C GLU A 148 -3.93 -9.05 -13.72
N THR A 149 -3.98 -9.71 -12.54
CA THR A 149 -2.84 -9.91 -11.63
C THR A 149 -2.29 -8.61 -11.01
N PHE A 150 -3.13 -7.60 -10.77
CA PHE A 150 -2.67 -6.37 -10.12
C PHE A 150 -2.56 -6.54 -8.60
N SER A 151 -1.68 -5.74 -7.98
CA SER A 151 -1.57 -5.67 -6.52
C SER A 151 -2.34 -4.49 -5.92
N ASP A 152 -2.59 -3.45 -6.70
CA ASP A 152 -3.35 -2.24 -6.34
C ASP A 152 -4.05 -1.71 -7.60
N LEU A 153 -5.21 -1.08 -7.42
CA LEU A 153 -6.00 -0.46 -8.48
C LEU A 153 -5.56 0.98 -8.79
N GLU A 154 -4.99 1.67 -7.80
CA GLU A 154 -4.71 3.11 -7.85
C GLU A 154 -3.95 3.57 -9.12
N PRO A 155 -2.91 2.85 -9.61
CA PRO A 155 -2.17 3.28 -10.80
C PRO A 155 -2.98 3.24 -12.11
N LEU A 156 -4.08 2.49 -12.15
CA LEU A 156 -4.87 2.26 -13.36
C LEU A 156 -5.99 3.28 -13.54
N LEU A 157 -6.48 3.86 -12.44
CA LEU A 157 -7.68 4.69 -12.43
C LEU A 157 -7.63 5.87 -13.40
N PRO A 158 -6.52 6.65 -13.51
CA PRO A 158 -6.47 7.79 -14.43
C PRO A 158 -6.64 7.38 -15.90
N ALA A 159 -5.94 6.32 -16.32
CA ALA A 159 -6.00 5.82 -17.69
C ALA A 159 -7.40 5.26 -18.03
N ILE A 160 -8.03 4.54 -17.09
CA ILE A 160 -9.39 4.01 -17.24
C ILE A 160 -10.41 5.14 -17.34
N GLU A 161 -10.34 6.13 -16.46
CA GLU A 161 -11.26 7.29 -16.44
C GLU A 161 -11.23 8.03 -17.78
N LYS A 162 -10.03 8.32 -18.29
CA LYS A 162 -9.83 8.98 -19.57
C LYS A 162 -10.40 8.17 -20.73
N ALA A 163 -10.27 6.84 -20.70
CA ALA A 163 -10.82 5.95 -21.72
C ALA A 163 -12.36 5.91 -21.69
N LYS A 164 -12.97 5.80 -20.49
CA LYS A 164 -14.43 5.78 -20.31
C LYS A 164 -15.11 7.12 -20.65
N ASN A 165 -14.42 8.24 -20.51
CA ASN A 165 -14.96 9.57 -20.88
C ASN A 165 -15.26 9.72 -22.39
N LYS A 166 -14.69 8.86 -23.24
CA LYS A 166 -14.87 8.93 -24.70
C LYS A 166 -15.90 7.94 -25.24
N GLN A 167 -16.19 6.86 -24.52
CA GLN A 167 -17.01 5.75 -24.99
C GLN A 167 -17.34 4.77 -23.84
N GLU A 168 -18.38 3.97 -24.03
CA GLU A 168 -18.75 2.90 -23.09
C GLU A 168 -17.76 1.72 -23.18
N LEU A 169 -17.18 1.36 -22.04
CA LEU A 169 -16.25 0.25 -21.88
C LEU A 169 -16.67 -0.61 -20.69
N PHE A 170 -16.52 -1.94 -20.82
CA PHE A 170 -16.67 -2.87 -19.70
C PHE A 170 -15.28 -3.18 -19.14
N VAL A 171 -15.04 -2.81 -17.89
CA VAL A 171 -13.73 -2.91 -17.25
C VAL A 171 -13.75 -3.94 -16.14
N MET A 172 -12.93 -4.96 -16.30
CA MET A 172 -12.66 -6.03 -15.34
C MET A 172 -11.32 -5.76 -14.67
N ALA A 173 -11.22 -5.99 -13.36
CA ALA A 173 -9.96 -5.89 -12.62
C ALA A 173 -9.81 -7.07 -11.66
N SER A 174 -8.76 -7.87 -11.83
CA SER A 174 -8.47 -9.00 -10.95
C SER A 174 -7.14 -8.83 -10.22
N PHE A 175 -7.14 -9.24 -8.95
CA PHE A 175 -6.02 -9.01 -8.04
C PHE A 175 -5.38 -10.32 -7.59
N CYS A 176 -4.05 -10.29 -7.51
CA CYS A 176 -3.25 -11.41 -7.00
C CYS A 176 -3.03 -11.24 -5.49
N VAL A 177 -3.51 -12.21 -4.72
CA VAL A 177 -3.38 -12.25 -3.26
C VAL A 177 -2.72 -13.54 -2.81
N ASN A 178 -2.12 -13.51 -1.63
CA ASN A 178 -1.61 -14.71 -0.97
C ASN A 178 -2.74 -15.51 -0.28
N GLN A 179 -2.40 -16.64 0.34
CA GLN A 179 -3.35 -17.52 1.04
C GLN A 179 -4.07 -16.87 2.23
N PHE A 180 -3.61 -15.70 2.68
CA PHE A 180 -4.21 -14.90 3.74
C PHE A 180 -5.07 -13.75 3.19
N GLY A 181 -5.24 -13.66 1.87
CA GLY A 181 -6.07 -12.64 1.24
C GLY A 181 -5.39 -11.28 1.08
N TYR A 182 -4.06 -11.19 1.15
CA TYR A 182 -3.33 -9.92 0.98
C TYR A 182 -2.53 -9.88 -0.33
N SER A 183 -2.61 -8.76 -1.04
CA SER A 183 -1.82 -8.51 -2.26
C SER A 183 -0.36 -8.18 -1.94
N ALA A 184 0.48 -8.11 -2.99
CA ALA A 184 1.87 -7.69 -2.85
C ALA A 184 2.02 -6.26 -2.32
N SER A 185 1.07 -5.36 -2.57
CA SER A 185 1.07 -4.00 -1.99
C SER A 185 0.58 -3.99 -0.53
N GLY A 186 0.20 -5.15 0.01
CA GLY A 186 -0.25 -5.33 1.38
C GLY A 186 -1.73 -5.05 1.59
N LEU A 187 -2.54 -4.94 0.53
CA LEU A 187 -3.99 -4.68 0.63
C LEU A 187 -4.81 -5.95 0.75
N SER A 188 -5.83 -5.95 1.62
CA SER A 188 -6.77 -7.06 1.71
C SER A 188 -7.62 -7.21 0.44
N ALA A 189 -8.01 -8.44 0.12
CA ALA A 189 -8.95 -8.75 -0.96
C ALA A 189 -10.25 -7.95 -0.81
N LYS A 190 -10.74 -7.81 0.44
CA LYS A 190 -11.92 -6.99 0.78
C LYS A 190 -11.71 -5.53 0.40
N ARG A 191 -10.57 -4.95 0.75
CA ARG A 191 -10.24 -3.56 0.43
C ARG A 191 -10.12 -3.35 -1.08
N LEU A 192 -9.48 -4.27 -1.79
CA LEU A 192 -9.33 -4.20 -3.25
C LEU A 192 -10.69 -4.17 -3.95
N LEU A 193 -11.61 -5.08 -3.61
CA LEU A 193 -12.97 -5.07 -4.18
C LEU A 193 -13.76 -3.82 -3.78
N HIS A 194 -13.60 -3.34 -2.54
CA HIS A 194 -14.23 -2.11 -2.08
C HIS A 194 -13.73 -0.90 -2.87
N ASP A 195 -12.42 -0.77 -3.09
CA ASP A 195 -11.83 0.33 -3.83
C ASP A 195 -12.23 0.27 -5.32
N SER A 196 -12.32 -0.93 -5.91
CA SER A 196 -12.93 -1.14 -7.23
C SER A 196 -14.35 -0.59 -7.29
N ALA A 197 -15.21 -0.92 -6.31
CA ALA A 197 -16.59 -0.45 -6.29
C ALA A 197 -16.69 1.06 -6.06
N LYS A 198 -15.86 1.60 -5.17
CA LYS A 198 -15.82 3.03 -4.83
C LYS A 198 -15.38 3.88 -6.01
N SER A 199 -14.51 3.35 -6.88
CA SER A 199 -14.04 4.08 -8.07
C SER A 199 -15.17 4.46 -9.02
N GLY A 200 -16.23 3.63 -9.11
CA GLY A 200 -17.27 3.75 -10.14
C GLY A 200 -16.81 3.48 -11.57
N LEU A 201 -15.53 3.15 -11.76
CA LEU A 201 -14.92 2.90 -13.08
C LEU A 201 -14.82 1.41 -13.42
N ILE A 202 -14.91 0.53 -12.42
CA ILE A 202 -14.78 -0.92 -12.56
C ILE A 202 -16.17 -1.57 -12.60
N ASP A 203 -16.42 -2.42 -13.59
CA ASP A 203 -17.69 -3.12 -13.80
C ASP A 203 -17.66 -4.53 -13.20
N ALA A 204 -16.50 -5.20 -13.24
CA ALA A 204 -16.25 -6.46 -12.56
C ALA A 204 -14.93 -6.44 -11.80
N ALA A 205 -14.89 -7.01 -10.60
CA ALA A 205 -13.65 -7.18 -9.86
C ALA A 205 -13.56 -8.55 -9.21
N GLY A 206 -12.35 -9.04 -8.97
CA GLY A 206 -12.19 -10.34 -8.35
C GLY A 206 -10.75 -10.72 -8.07
N LEU A 207 -10.53 -12.02 -7.91
CA LEU A 207 -9.21 -12.58 -7.61
C LEU A 207 -8.77 -13.51 -8.72
N ASN A 208 -7.49 -13.42 -9.07
CA ASN A 208 -6.85 -14.34 -10.00
C ASN A 208 -5.45 -14.69 -9.47
N CYS A 209 -4.92 -15.83 -9.91
CA CYS A 209 -3.58 -16.28 -9.54
C CYS A 209 -3.35 -16.35 -8.02
N GLY A 210 -2.09 -16.46 -7.58
CA GLY A 210 -1.63 -16.40 -6.19
C GLY A 210 -1.99 -17.61 -5.31
N VAL A 211 -3.20 -18.14 -5.44
CA VAL A 211 -3.78 -19.22 -4.65
C VAL A 211 -4.49 -20.24 -5.54
N GLY A 212 -4.60 -21.48 -5.04
CA GLY A 212 -5.44 -22.51 -5.67
C GLY A 212 -6.93 -22.34 -5.33
N ALA A 213 -7.79 -23.06 -6.06
CA ALA A 213 -9.25 -22.95 -5.95
C ALA A 213 -9.81 -23.15 -4.52
N GLY A 214 -9.19 -24.01 -3.70
CA GLY A 214 -9.60 -24.22 -2.31
C GLY A 214 -9.46 -22.97 -1.44
N HIS A 215 -8.29 -22.33 -1.46
CA HIS A 215 -8.05 -21.11 -0.69
C HIS A 215 -8.79 -19.90 -1.28
N MET A 216 -8.91 -19.80 -2.60
CA MET A 216 -9.73 -18.75 -3.22
C MET A 216 -11.19 -18.83 -2.76
N CYS A 217 -11.76 -20.04 -2.73
CA CYS A 217 -13.12 -20.27 -2.21
C CYS A 217 -13.25 -19.78 -0.76
N LYS A 218 -12.30 -20.16 0.11
CA LYS A 218 -12.30 -19.73 1.52
C LYS A 218 -12.22 -18.20 1.67
N ILE A 219 -11.36 -17.55 0.89
CA ILE A 219 -11.25 -16.08 0.89
C ILE A 219 -12.60 -15.46 0.51
N LEU A 220 -13.27 -15.98 -0.52
CA LEU A 220 -14.58 -15.47 -0.96
C LEU A 220 -15.71 -15.75 0.04
N GLU A 221 -15.68 -16.88 0.77
CA GLU A 221 -16.68 -17.20 1.81
C GLU A 221 -16.67 -16.19 2.98
N GLU A 222 -15.48 -15.70 3.32
CA GLU A 222 -15.26 -14.73 4.39
C GLU A 222 -15.54 -13.28 3.96
N MET A 223 -15.75 -13.04 2.65
CA MET A 223 -15.93 -11.70 2.09
C MET A 223 -17.38 -11.27 1.95
N GLU A 224 -17.63 -10.00 2.21
CA GLU A 224 -18.86 -9.30 1.84
C GLU A 224 -18.59 -8.39 0.65
N LEU A 225 -19.48 -8.43 -0.34
CA LEU A 225 -19.27 -7.75 -1.61
C LEU A 225 -19.94 -6.38 -1.65
N PRO A 226 -19.25 -5.33 -2.15
CA PRO A 226 -19.88 -4.07 -2.49
C PRO A 226 -20.79 -4.26 -3.71
N GLY A 227 -22.08 -3.94 -3.57
CA GLY A 227 -23.14 -4.64 -4.32
C GLY A 227 -23.29 -4.40 -5.82
N LYS A 228 -22.57 -3.47 -6.44
CA LYS A 228 -22.75 -3.16 -7.89
C LYS A 228 -21.79 -3.89 -8.82
N LEU A 229 -20.77 -4.56 -8.29
CA LEU A 229 -19.75 -5.23 -9.10
C LEU A 229 -20.17 -6.64 -9.51
N PHE A 230 -19.80 -7.03 -10.72
CA PHE A 230 -19.67 -8.45 -11.06
C PHE A 230 -18.42 -9.03 -10.37
N LEU A 231 -18.52 -10.23 -9.82
CA LEU A 231 -17.43 -10.89 -9.11
C LEU A 231 -16.71 -11.90 -10.00
N MET A 232 -15.38 -11.92 -9.94
CA MET A 232 -14.54 -12.86 -10.69
C MET A 232 -13.73 -13.78 -9.77
N ALA A 233 -13.56 -15.03 -10.17
CA ALA A 233 -12.65 -15.98 -9.52
C ALA A 233 -11.90 -16.81 -10.56
N LEU A 234 -10.58 -16.61 -10.65
CA LEU A 234 -9.70 -17.25 -11.63
C LEU A 234 -8.47 -17.88 -10.92
N PRO A 235 -8.66 -18.94 -10.11
CA PRO A 235 -7.58 -19.53 -9.32
C PRO A 235 -6.57 -20.29 -10.18
N ASN A 236 -5.40 -20.57 -9.59
CA ASN A 236 -4.43 -21.49 -10.17
C ASN A 236 -4.88 -22.95 -10.03
N ALA A 237 -4.29 -23.84 -10.83
CA ALA A 237 -4.40 -25.30 -10.70
C ALA A 237 -3.59 -25.82 -9.48
N GLY A 238 -3.93 -25.34 -8.28
CA GLY A 238 -3.17 -25.58 -7.06
C GLY A 238 -1.97 -24.63 -6.89
N TYR A 239 -1.14 -24.93 -5.90
CA TYR A 239 0.09 -24.17 -5.67
C TYR A 239 1.21 -24.64 -6.60
N PRO A 240 2.02 -23.71 -7.13
CA PRO A 240 3.18 -24.10 -7.92
C PRO A 240 4.17 -24.87 -7.04
N VAL A 241 4.61 -26.02 -7.53
CA VAL A 241 5.70 -26.79 -6.96
C VAL A 241 6.93 -26.57 -7.83
N LEU A 242 8.01 -26.05 -7.24
CA LEU A 242 9.28 -25.92 -7.95
C LEU A 242 10.00 -27.28 -7.92
N SER A 243 10.02 -27.98 -9.05
CA SER A 243 10.73 -29.25 -9.21
C SER A 243 11.75 -29.10 -10.33
N ARG A 244 13.04 -29.36 -10.05
CA ARG A 244 14.14 -29.31 -11.04
C ARG A 244 14.18 -28.00 -11.87
N ASN A 245 14.01 -26.85 -11.21
CA ASN A 245 13.92 -25.51 -11.84
C ASN A 245 12.77 -25.34 -12.85
N GLN A 246 11.74 -26.18 -12.78
CA GLN A 246 10.49 -26.00 -13.50
C GLN A 246 9.34 -25.84 -12.50
N LEU A 247 8.45 -24.89 -12.79
CA LEU A 247 7.22 -24.70 -12.04
C LEU A 247 6.19 -25.69 -12.58
N THR A 248 5.73 -26.62 -11.73
CA THR A 248 4.65 -27.57 -12.06
C THR A 248 3.43 -27.27 -11.20
N TYR A 249 2.25 -27.38 -11.78
CA TYR A 249 0.97 -27.23 -11.09
C TYR A 249 0.29 -28.59 -10.87
N GLY A 250 -0.67 -28.65 -9.96
CA GLY A 250 -1.41 -29.88 -9.68
C GLY A 250 -2.45 -30.18 -10.76
N ASN A 251 -2.57 -31.44 -11.17
CA ASN A 251 -3.56 -31.87 -12.17
C ASN A 251 -4.79 -32.50 -11.49
N ALA A 252 -5.66 -31.66 -10.93
CA ALA A 252 -6.87 -32.09 -10.21
C ALA A 252 -8.11 -31.33 -10.72
N ALA A 253 -8.43 -31.50 -12.01
CA ALA A 253 -9.52 -30.79 -12.68
C ALA A 253 -10.90 -31.00 -12.01
N GLU A 254 -11.21 -32.20 -11.51
CA GLU A 254 -12.48 -32.48 -10.82
C GLU A 254 -12.59 -31.71 -9.49
N TYR A 255 -11.51 -31.71 -8.69
CA TYR A 255 -11.46 -30.94 -7.45
C TYR A 255 -11.61 -29.44 -7.73
N PHE A 256 -10.92 -28.94 -8.75
CA PHE A 256 -11.00 -27.57 -9.22
C PHE A 256 -12.44 -27.22 -9.60
N ALA A 257 -13.07 -28.03 -10.46
CA ALA A 257 -14.43 -27.83 -10.93
C ALA A 257 -15.46 -27.80 -9.79
N ARG A 258 -15.35 -28.70 -8.81
CA ARG A 258 -16.18 -28.67 -7.60
C ARG A 258 -16.03 -27.35 -6.84
N LYS A 259 -14.80 -26.84 -6.70
CA LYS A 259 -14.57 -25.55 -6.04
C LYS A 259 -15.08 -24.36 -6.86
N MET A 260 -15.06 -24.43 -8.19
CA MET A 260 -15.72 -23.44 -9.04
C MET A 260 -17.24 -23.44 -8.84
N LYS A 261 -17.86 -24.62 -8.68
CA LYS A 261 -19.29 -24.73 -8.33
C LYS A 261 -19.60 -24.10 -6.97
N ASP A 262 -18.77 -24.36 -5.95
CA ASP A 262 -18.90 -23.73 -4.64
C ASP A 262 -18.83 -22.19 -4.77
N MET A 263 -17.87 -21.67 -5.53
CA MET A 263 -17.71 -20.23 -5.77
C MET A 263 -18.87 -19.61 -6.57
N ALA A 264 -19.43 -20.32 -7.56
CA ALA A 264 -20.64 -19.88 -8.26
C ALA A 264 -21.82 -19.69 -7.30
N ALA A 265 -21.96 -20.59 -6.32
CA ALA A 265 -22.99 -20.49 -5.28
C ALA A 265 -22.79 -19.30 -4.32
N LEU A 266 -21.56 -18.77 -4.22
CA LEU A 266 -21.25 -17.53 -3.48
C LEU A 266 -21.55 -16.25 -4.27
N GLY A 267 -22.09 -16.37 -5.49
CA GLY A 267 -22.43 -15.24 -6.35
C GLY A 267 -21.28 -14.74 -7.22
N VAL A 268 -20.27 -15.58 -7.48
CA VAL A 268 -19.25 -15.31 -8.51
C VAL A 268 -19.89 -15.34 -9.89
N ASP A 269 -19.66 -14.30 -10.69
CA ASP A 269 -20.24 -14.12 -12.01
C ASP A 269 -19.34 -14.62 -13.14
N PHE A 270 -18.02 -14.51 -12.98
CA PHE A 270 -17.01 -15.00 -13.91
C PHE A 270 -16.17 -16.10 -13.28
N LEU A 271 -16.16 -17.27 -13.92
CA LEU A 271 -15.52 -18.49 -13.41
C LEU A 271 -14.53 -18.99 -14.46
N GLY A 272 -13.27 -19.17 -14.11
CA GLY A 272 -12.27 -19.70 -15.03
C GLY A 272 -11.00 -20.06 -14.30
N GLY A 273 -9.86 -19.95 -14.98
CA GLY A 273 -8.57 -20.32 -14.39
C GLY A 273 -7.44 -19.40 -14.78
N CYS A 274 -6.37 -19.44 -13.98
CA CYS A 274 -5.12 -18.75 -14.25
C CYS A 274 -4.00 -19.80 -14.45
N CYS A 275 -2.84 -19.66 -13.80
CA CYS A 275 -1.69 -20.51 -14.06
C CYS A 275 -1.97 -22.00 -13.77
N GLY A 276 -1.59 -22.84 -14.73
CA GLY A 276 -1.72 -24.29 -14.67
C GLY A 276 -3.09 -24.85 -15.07
N THR A 277 -4.10 -24.02 -15.37
CA THR A 277 -5.41 -24.52 -15.82
C THR A 277 -5.45 -24.61 -17.35
N ASP A 278 -5.55 -25.82 -17.89
CA ASP A 278 -5.65 -26.11 -19.32
C ASP A 278 -7.14 -26.23 -19.79
N PRO A 279 -7.41 -26.51 -21.08
CA PRO A 279 -8.78 -26.71 -21.56
C PRO A 279 -9.56 -27.86 -20.87
N GLY A 280 -8.87 -28.86 -20.32
CA GLY A 280 -9.48 -29.94 -19.54
C GLY A 280 -10.11 -29.45 -18.23
N PHE A 281 -9.49 -28.46 -17.57
CA PHE A 281 -10.07 -27.79 -16.40
C PHE A 281 -11.36 -27.04 -16.78
N ILE A 282 -11.31 -26.25 -17.86
CA ILE A 282 -12.47 -25.46 -18.31
C ILE A 282 -13.64 -26.37 -18.70
N ARG A 283 -13.36 -27.49 -19.37
CA ARG A 283 -14.38 -28.51 -19.68
C ARG A 283 -15.00 -29.10 -18.41
N SER A 284 -14.17 -29.46 -17.43
CA SER A 284 -14.64 -30.00 -16.15
C SER A 284 -15.52 -29.00 -15.39
N VAL A 285 -15.21 -27.69 -15.47
CA VAL A 285 -16.04 -26.61 -14.91
C VAL A 285 -17.36 -26.51 -15.65
N LYS A 286 -17.34 -26.53 -16.99
CA LYS A 286 -18.53 -26.43 -17.84
C LYS A 286 -19.54 -27.56 -17.60
N GLU A 287 -19.04 -28.75 -17.26
CA GLU A 287 -19.85 -29.94 -16.97
C GLU A 287 -20.51 -29.91 -15.58
N GLN A 288 -20.14 -28.97 -14.71
CA GLN A 288 -20.79 -28.84 -13.39
C GLN A 288 -22.23 -28.36 -13.51
N GLU A 289 -23.14 -29.04 -12.82
CA GLU A 289 -24.53 -28.60 -12.69
C GLU A 289 -24.61 -27.23 -12.02
N HIS A 290 -25.55 -26.40 -12.47
CA HIS A 290 -25.81 -25.06 -11.96
C HIS A 290 -24.64 -24.06 -12.06
N ILE A 291 -23.54 -24.39 -12.76
CA ILE A 291 -22.37 -23.50 -12.87
C ILE A 291 -22.70 -22.17 -13.54
N LEU A 292 -23.68 -22.18 -14.45
CA LEU A 292 -24.18 -20.97 -15.13
C LEU A 292 -25.28 -20.25 -14.33
N GLU A 293 -25.80 -20.83 -13.26
CA GLU A 293 -26.86 -20.21 -12.47
C GLU A 293 -26.30 -19.19 -11.49
N LYS A 294 -27.01 -18.07 -11.33
CA LYS A 294 -26.60 -17.01 -10.41
C LYS A 294 -26.78 -17.45 -8.97
N GLY A 295 -25.68 -17.52 -8.22
CA GLY A 295 -25.72 -17.62 -6.77
C GLY A 295 -26.13 -16.30 -6.11
N PRO A 296 -26.69 -16.34 -4.89
CA PRO A 296 -26.96 -15.14 -4.11
C PRO A 296 -25.64 -14.46 -3.72
N LYS A 297 -25.49 -13.17 -4.03
CA LYS A 297 -24.35 -12.38 -3.56
C LYS A 297 -24.50 -12.07 -2.08
N LYS A 298 -23.47 -12.37 -1.28
CA LYS A 298 -23.34 -11.88 0.09
C LYS A 298 -22.98 -10.40 0.05
N LEU A 299 -24.01 -9.58 -0.15
CA LEU A 299 -23.86 -8.13 -0.20
C LEU A 299 -23.42 -7.62 1.17
N CYS A 300 -22.51 -6.65 1.19
CA CYS A 300 -22.26 -5.85 2.37
C CYS A 300 -23.52 -5.02 2.63
N VAL A 301 -24.43 -5.58 3.44
CA VAL A 301 -25.54 -4.83 4.00
C VAL A 301 -24.88 -3.95 5.05
N ARG A 302 -24.74 -2.65 4.77
CA ARG A 302 -24.61 -1.69 5.86
C ARG A 302 -25.93 -1.71 6.63
N THR A 303 -26.11 -2.72 7.48
CA THR A 303 -27.03 -2.57 8.60
C THR A 303 -26.53 -1.33 9.33
N GLY A 304 -27.43 -0.40 9.62
CA GLY A 304 -27.15 0.70 10.54
C GLY A 304 -26.97 0.16 11.96
N GLU A 305 -26.25 -0.95 12.13
CA GLU A 305 -25.69 -1.33 13.42
C GLU A 305 -24.79 -0.17 13.81
N GLU A 306 -25.19 0.51 14.88
CA GLU A 306 -24.35 1.47 15.57
C GLU A 306 -23.02 0.76 15.81
N LYS A 307 -21.99 1.12 15.04
CA LYS A 307 -20.63 0.66 15.32
C LYS A 307 -20.41 0.90 16.82
N PRO A 308 -19.94 -0.09 17.59
CA PRO A 308 -19.63 0.13 18.99
C PRO A 308 -18.83 1.42 19.12
N ALA A 309 -19.19 2.26 20.09
CA ALA A 309 -18.61 3.58 20.22
C ALA A 309 -17.08 3.48 20.22
N VAL A 310 -16.45 4.02 19.18
CA VAL A 310 -15.00 3.92 18.97
C VAL A 310 -14.28 4.55 20.15
N ARG A 311 -13.55 3.72 20.92
CA ARG A 311 -12.79 4.18 22.09
C ARG A 311 -11.43 4.62 21.63
N ARG A 312 -11.31 5.89 21.21
CA ARG A 312 -10.02 6.47 20.87
C ARG A 312 -9.16 6.61 22.12
N LYS A 313 -7.97 6.02 22.10
CA LYS A 313 -6.96 6.08 23.15
C LYS A 313 -5.66 6.64 22.60
N GLY A 314 -4.79 7.06 23.51
CA GLY A 314 -3.50 7.63 23.17
C GLY A 314 -3.35 9.08 23.62
N PHE A 315 -2.17 9.65 23.39
CA PHE A 315 -1.79 10.93 23.98
C PHE A 315 -2.64 12.12 23.51
N LEU A 316 -3.28 12.01 22.33
CA LEU A 316 -4.18 13.02 21.78
C LEU A 316 -5.53 13.11 22.51
N TYR A 317 -5.93 12.04 23.22
CA TYR A 317 -7.28 11.87 23.72
C TYR A 317 -7.33 11.93 25.24
N ASP A 318 -8.43 12.44 25.78
CA ASP A 318 -8.75 12.33 27.21
C ASP A 318 -9.39 10.97 27.53
N GLU A 319 -9.70 10.73 28.81
CA GLU A 319 -10.32 9.47 29.29
C GLU A 319 -11.68 9.16 28.63
N LYS A 320 -12.33 10.16 28.03
CA LYS A 320 -13.62 10.03 27.33
C LYS A 320 -13.43 9.85 25.83
N GLY A 321 -12.20 9.82 25.33
CA GLY A 321 -11.87 9.71 23.92
C GLY A 321 -12.01 11.02 23.14
N ALA A 322 -12.18 12.17 23.83
CA ALA A 322 -12.24 13.47 23.18
C ALA A 322 -10.83 14.04 22.99
N VAL A 323 -10.61 14.78 21.90
CA VAL A 323 -9.31 15.41 21.62
C VAL A 323 -9.01 16.46 22.70
N LYS A 324 -7.84 16.35 23.34
CA LYS A 324 -7.36 17.30 24.35
C LYS A 324 -7.27 18.71 23.75
N LYS A 325 -7.81 19.71 24.45
CA LYS A 325 -7.76 21.13 24.07
C LYS A 325 -6.62 21.86 24.79
N LYS A 326 -5.39 21.37 24.62
CA LYS A 326 -4.16 22.00 25.12
C LYS A 326 -3.02 21.84 24.11
N LYS A 327 -1.94 22.61 24.28
CA LYS A 327 -0.68 22.35 23.57
C LYS A 327 -0.11 21.03 24.08
N LEU A 328 0.16 20.10 23.18
CA LEU A 328 0.66 18.78 23.55
C LEU A 328 2.19 18.79 23.67
N ILE A 329 2.75 18.05 24.61
CA ILE A 329 4.20 17.94 24.80
C ILE A 329 4.66 16.52 24.55
N ALA A 330 5.48 16.33 23.51
CA ALA A 330 6.17 15.08 23.22
C ALA A 330 7.66 15.22 23.52
N VAL A 331 8.28 14.21 24.12
CA VAL A 331 9.73 14.20 24.39
C VAL A 331 10.39 12.95 23.81
N GLU A 332 11.42 13.14 23.00
CA GLU A 332 12.20 12.04 22.42
C GLU A 332 13.19 11.44 23.42
N LEU A 333 13.13 10.13 23.61
CA LEU A 333 14.13 9.35 24.33
C LEU A 333 14.74 8.32 23.38
N ALA A 334 15.94 8.60 22.88
CA ALA A 334 16.62 7.73 21.93
C ALA A 334 17.04 6.40 22.61
N PRO A 335 16.59 5.23 22.10
CA PRO A 335 17.03 3.93 22.62
C PRO A 335 18.56 3.79 22.61
N PRO A 336 19.17 3.10 23.58
CA PRO A 336 20.63 3.00 23.68
C PRO A 336 21.25 2.18 22.53
N PHE A 337 22.55 2.40 22.28
CA PHE A 337 23.34 1.59 21.33
C PHE A 337 23.76 0.23 21.89
N ASN A 338 23.67 0.06 23.21
CA ASN A 338 24.04 -1.13 23.94
C ASN A 338 22.86 -1.59 24.82
N ALA A 339 23.04 -2.70 25.55
CA ALA A 339 22.02 -3.22 26.45
C ALA A 339 22.00 -2.53 27.84
N ASN A 340 22.42 -1.25 27.93
CA ASN A 340 22.27 -0.45 29.16
C ASN A 340 21.26 0.67 28.93
N ASP A 341 20.13 0.58 29.63
CA ASP A 341 19.00 1.51 29.58
C ASP A 341 18.87 2.40 30.83
N GLU A 342 19.79 2.33 31.79
CA GLU A 342 19.72 3.05 33.08
C GLU A 342 19.51 4.56 32.87
N LYS A 343 20.29 5.18 31.97
CA LYS A 343 20.18 6.62 31.67
C LYS A 343 18.85 7.00 31.02
N LEU A 344 18.30 6.10 30.20
CA LEU A 344 17.03 6.34 29.52
C LEU A 344 15.89 6.24 30.53
N LEU A 345 15.91 5.23 31.39
CA LEU A 345 14.94 5.07 32.47
C LEU A 345 15.01 6.22 33.46
N GLU A 346 16.21 6.66 33.88
CA GLU A 346 16.37 7.84 34.74
C GLU A 346 15.74 9.08 34.10
N SER A 347 15.96 9.27 32.79
CA SER A 347 15.33 10.37 32.03
C SER A 347 13.80 10.26 32.02
N ALA A 348 13.26 9.07 31.82
CA ALA A 348 11.81 8.84 31.86
C ALA A 348 11.22 9.15 33.25
N HIS A 349 11.88 8.73 34.33
CA HIS A 349 11.46 9.01 35.71
C HIS A 349 11.49 10.51 36.05
N ILE A 350 12.47 11.26 35.51
CA ILE A 350 12.51 12.73 35.65
C ILE A 350 11.28 13.35 34.98
N LEU A 351 10.92 12.87 33.79
CA LEU A 351 9.82 13.40 32.99
C LEU A 351 8.43 13.07 33.56
N MET A 352 8.28 12.04 34.40
CA MET A 352 7.01 11.74 35.10
C MET A 352 6.49 12.92 35.93
N LYS A 353 7.38 13.80 36.40
CA LYS A 353 7.02 14.98 37.20
C LYS A 353 6.73 16.22 36.35
N SER A 354 6.79 16.11 35.03
CA SER A 354 6.57 17.19 34.07
C SER A 354 5.25 16.97 33.33
N ASP A 355 4.66 18.03 32.75
CA ASP A 355 3.42 17.95 31.95
C ASP A 355 3.68 17.38 30.54
N VAL A 356 4.35 16.22 30.45
CA VAL A 356 4.64 15.52 29.18
C VAL A 356 3.47 14.61 28.83
N ASP A 357 2.91 14.79 27.63
CA ASP A 357 1.80 13.98 27.14
C ASP A 357 2.26 12.63 26.57
N VAL A 358 3.47 12.55 25.99
CA VAL A 358 4.00 11.31 25.40
C VAL A 358 5.53 11.26 25.35
N LEU A 359 6.09 10.09 25.65
CA LEU A 359 7.51 9.79 25.40
C LEU A 359 7.64 9.08 24.06
N THR A 360 8.52 9.55 23.18
CA THR A 360 8.67 8.99 21.82
C THR A 360 10.05 8.38 21.59
N PHE A 361 10.10 7.27 20.85
CA PHE A 361 11.28 6.41 20.76
C PHE A 361 11.72 6.18 19.30
N PRO A 362 12.81 6.81 18.82
CA PRO A 362 13.26 6.66 17.45
C PRO A 362 13.79 5.27 17.13
N ASP A 363 13.33 4.71 16.01
CA ASP A 363 13.73 3.39 15.50
C ASP A 363 14.99 3.48 14.65
N SER A 364 16.12 3.11 15.27
CA SER A 364 17.43 3.03 14.61
C SER A 364 17.73 4.26 13.72
N PRO A 365 17.75 5.48 14.31
CA PRO A 365 17.95 6.73 13.59
C PRO A 365 19.29 6.72 12.84
N SER A 366 19.34 7.38 11.69
CA SER A 366 20.48 7.37 10.75
C SER A 366 20.85 5.99 10.21
N GLY A 367 19.93 5.02 10.28
CA GLY A 367 20.16 3.66 9.80
C GLY A 367 21.20 2.88 10.61
N ARG A 368 21.39 3.25 11.89
CA ARG A 368 22.36 2.61 12.80
C ARG A 368 21.64 1.81 13.87
N THR A 369 22.19 0.65 14.19
CA THR A 369 21.64 -0.26 15.20
C THR A 369 21.44 0.44 16.55
N ARG A 370 20.23 0.32 17.09
CA ARG A 370 19.86 0.65 18.47
C ARG A 370 19.08 -0.51 19.07
N VAL A 371 18.83 -0.46 20.38
CA VAL A 371 17.74 -1.26 20.98
C VAL A 371 16.43 -0.94 20.26
N ASP A 372 15.62 -1.98 20.05
CA ASP A 372 14.32 -1.87 19.38
C ASP A 372 13.40 -0.84 20.06
N SER A 373 12.82 0.06 19.26
CA SER A 373 12.02 1.18 19.76
C SER A 373 10.75 0.72 20.46
N VAL A 374 10.11 -0.35 19.99
CA VAL A 374 8.85 -0.87 20.54
C VAL A 374 9.10 -1.55 21.87
N LEU A 375 10.10 -2.43 21.94
CA LEU A 375 10.45 -3.10 23.20
C LEU A 375 10.94 -2.10 24.27
N MET A 376 11.67 -1.06 23.85
CA MET A 376 12.07 0.00 24.77
C MET A 376 10.86 0.81 25.27
N ALA A 377 9.92 1.15 24.37
CA ALA A 377 8.68 1.84 24.72
C ALA A 377 7.82 1.01 25.69
N GLU A 378 7.65 -0.28 25.44
CA GLU A 378 6.94 -1.22 26.32
C GLU A 378 7.54 -1.25 27.72
N LYS A 379 8.87 -1.37 27.81
CA LYS A 379 9.57 -1.35 29.10
C LYS A 379 9.36 -0.04 29.85
N VAL A 380 9.51 1.11 29.19
CA VAL A 380 9.29 2.43 29.83
C VAL A 380 7.85 2.59 30.29
N ARG A 381 6.87 2.18 29.46
CA ARG A 381 5.45 2.22 29.83
C ARG A 381 5.18 1.37 31.07
N ARG A 382 5.72 0.16 31.13
CA ARG A 382 5.56 -0.74 32.28
C ARG A 382 6.17 -0.18 33.56
N GLU A 383 7.31 0.51 33.47
CA GLU A 383 8.02 1.05 34.64
C GLU A 383 7.48 2.41 35.11
N THR A 384 6.98 3.24 34.19
CA THR A 384 6.59 4.63 34.50
C THR A 384 5.09 4.91 34.42
N GLY A 385 4.33 4.07 33.71
CA GLY A 385 2.92 4.30 33.39
C GLY A 385 2.67 5.42 32.38
N MET A 386 3.72 6.07 31.85
CA MET A 386 3.58 7.15 30.89
C MET A 386 3.07 6.65 29.54
N GLU A 387 2.36 7.51 28.81
CA GLU A 387 2.07 7.27 27.40
C GLU A 387 3.36 7.24 26.59
N VAL A 388 3.48 6.23 25.73
CA VAL A 388 4.66 6.00 24.89
C VAL A 388 4.26 5.93 23.42
N MET A 389 5.21 6.30 22.57
CA MET A 389 5.06 6.31 21.11
C MET A 389 6.35 5.83 20.44
N PRO A 390 6.50 4.54 20.12
CA PRO A 390 7.61 4.12 19.28
C PRO A 390 7.48 4.69 17.87
N HIS A 391 8.62 5.04 17.27
CA HIS A 391 8.70 5.25 15.83
C HIS A 391 8.77 3.87 15.18
N ILE A 392 8.10 3.71 14.04
CA ILE A 392 8.11 2.47 13.24
C ILE A 392 8.60 2.81 11.85
N CYS A 393 9.73 2.22 11.45
CA CYS A 393 10.33 2.47 10.14
C CYS A 393 10.09 1.35 9.11
N CYS A 394 9.98 1.73 7.83
CA CYS A 394 9.79 0.77 6.71
C CYS A 394 11.10 0.16 6.18
N ARG A 395 12.26 0.66 6.62
CA ARG A 395 13.57 0.36 6.04
C ARG A 395 13.90 -1.12 5.99
N ASP A 396 13.65 -1.83 7.09
CA ASP A 396 14.13 -3.18 7.37
C ASP A 396 12.97 -4.15 7.69
N LYS A 397 11.72 -3.72 7.53
CA LYS A 397 10.51 -4.50 7.84
C LYS A 397 9.59 -4.63 6.63
N ASN A 398 9.01 -5.81 6.44
CA ASN A 398 7.99 -6.06 5.40
C ASN A 398 6.58 -5.94 5.98
N ALA A 399 5.55 -6.07 5.12
CA ALA A 399 4.13 -5.97 5.52
C ALA A 399 3.76 -6.93 6.66
N LEU A 400 4.27 -8.17 6.61
CA LEU A 400 3.96 -9.21 7.60
C LEU A 400 4.53 -8.84 8.97
N ALA A 401 5.80 -8.42 9.02
CA ALA A 401 6.44 -7.98 10.25
C ALA A 401 5.70 -6.79 10.88
N LEU A 402 5.27 -5.83 10.07
CA LEU A 402 4.60 -4.61 10.55
C LEU A 402 3.17 -4.90 11.05
N ARG A 403 2.41 -5.75 10.34
CA ARG A 403 1.09 -6.20 10.83
C ARG A 403 1.20 -6.94 12.16
N SER A 404 2.16 -7.85 12.27
CA SER A 404 2.42 -8.59 13.52
C SER A 404 2.79 -7.64 14.66
N LEU A 405 3.61 -6.63 14.37
CA LEU A 405 4.06 -5.64 15.34
C LEU A 405 2.88 -4.80 15.84
N PHE A 406 2.02 -4.30 14.95
CA PHE A 406 0.82 -3.52 15.32
C PHE A 406 -0.15 -4.31 16.21
N MET A 407 -0.35 -5.61 15.92
CA MET A 407 -1.14 -6.48 16.80
C MET A 407 -0.51 -6.64 18.18
N GLY A 408 0.82 -6.79 18.23
CA GLY A 408 1.58 -6.90 19.47
C GLY A 408 1.51 -5.64 20.32
N GLU A 409 1.65 -4.46 19.71
CA GLU A 409 1.54 -3.18 20.41
C GLU A 409 0.15 -2.99 21.01
N GLN A 410 -0.90 -3.33 20.27
CA GLN A 410 -2.27 -3.26 20.75
C GLN A 410 -2.52 -4.19 21.95
N ILE A 411 -1.96 -5.40 21.95
CA ILE A 411 -2.02 -6.35 23.09
C ILE A 411 -1.31 -5.78 24.32
N ASN A 412 -0.25 -4.99 24.12
CA ASN A 412 0.52 -4.34 25.20
C ASN A 412 0.01 -2.93 25.54
N GLU A 413 -1.18 -2.56 25.06
CA GLU A 413 -1.82 -1.27 25.29
C GLU A 413 -0.96 -0.07 24.83
N ILE A 414 -0.12 -0.25 23.82
CA ILE A 414 0.62 0.83 23.16
C ILE A 414 -0.21 1.27 21.95
N HIS A 415 -0.84 2.44 22.07
CA HIS A 415 -1.77 2.94 21.06
C HIS A 415 -1.17 3.99 20.13
N ASN A 416 -0.06 4.61 20.51
CA ASN A 416 0.53 5.74 19.79
C ASN A 416 1.71 5.27 18.94
N MET A 417 1.77 5.69 17.67
CA MET A 417 2.91 5.35 16.79
C MET A 417 3.32 6.51 15.90
N LEU A 418 4.62 6.64 15.63
CA LEU A 418 5.11 7.51 14.57
C LEU A 418 5.57 6.68 13.37
N LEU A 419 4.79 6.72 12.28
CA LEU A 419 5.08 5.93 11.08
C LEU A 419 5.97 6.72 10.11
N ILE A 420 7.16 6.18 9.84
CA ILE A 420 8.20 6.85 9.04
C ILE A 420 8.81 5.91 8.00
N THR A 421 9.33 6.45 6.89
CA THR A 421 10.06 5.64 5.90
C THR A 421 11.37 5.09 6.48
N GLY A 422 12.04 5.86 7.34
CA GLY A 422 13.35 5.55 7.90
C GLY A 422 14.51 6.09 7.06
N ASP A 423 15.64 6.36 7.72
CA ASP A 423 16.87 6.82 7.08
C ASP A 423 17.57 5.68 6.33
N PRO A 424 18.17 5.92 5.16
CA PRO A 424 18.85 4.86 4.40
C PRO A 424 20.02 4.24 5.17
N ILE A 425 20.30 2.95 4.88
CA ILE A 425 21.46 2.25 5.44
C ILE A 425 22.76 2.95 5.00
N PRO A 426 23.72 3.17 5.92
CA PRO A 426 25.02 3.78 5.60
C PRO A 426 25.75 3.10 4.43
N ALA A 427 26.45 3.89 3.61
CA ALA A 427 27.04 3.42 2.36
C ALA A 427 28.01 2.24 2.53
N MET A 428 28.78 2.22 3.63
CA MET A 428 29.75 1.16 3.92
C MET A 428 29.09 -0.20 4.23
N GLU A 429 27.82 -0.22 4.64
CA GLU A 429 27.11 -1.42 5.09
C GLU A 429 26.16 -2.01 4.03
N ARG A 430 25.88 -1.27 2.94
CA ARG A 430 24.91 -1.67 1.90
C ARG A 430 25.24 -2.97 1.15
N GLY A 431 26.50 -3.42 1.18
CA GLY A 431 26.90 -4.71 0.60
C GLY A 431 26.51 -5.91 1.45
N ALA A 432 26.43 -5.74 2.78
CA ALA A 432 26.16 -6.81 3.73
C ALA A 432 24.71 -6.79 4.25
N VAL A 433 24.09 -5.61 4.36
CA VAL A 433 22.72 -5.43 4.84
C VAL A 433 21.84 -4.97 3.69
N LYS A 434 20.84 -5.80 3.34
CA LYS A 434 19.84 -5.45 2.32
C LYS A 434 18.68 -4.72 2.97
N PRO A 435 18.29 -3.53 2.47
CA PRO A 435 17.06 -2.91 2.90
C PRO A 435 15.85 -3.67 2.33
N VAL A 436 14.73 -3.60 3.05
CA VAL A 436 13.45 -4.17 2.60
C VAL A 436 12.68 -3.13 1.78
N PHE A 437 12.48 -1.92 2.31
CA PHE A 437 11.72 -0.81 1.69
C PHE A 437 10.52 -1.26 0.85
N HIS A 438 9.72 -2.18 1.39
CA HIS A 438 8.57 -2.74 0.66
C HIS A 438 7.54 -1.65 0.31
N PHE A 439 7.49 -0.59 1.12
CA PHE A 439 6.67 0.60 0.91
C PHE A 439 7.28 1.77 1.70
N ASP A 440 6.82 3.00 1.43
CA ASP A 440 7.19 4.19 2.20
C ASP A 440 6.22 4.43 3.38
N SER A 441 6.37 5.56 4.11
CA SER A 441 5.48 5.87 5.24
C SER A 441 4.00 5.96 4.87
N VAL A 442 3.67 6.35 3.63
CA VAL A 442 2.27 6.43 3.18
C VAL A 442 1.71 5.02 3.01
N GLY A 443 2.48 4.11 2.39
CA GLY A 443 2.08 2.70 2.30
C GLY A 443 1.97 2.02 3.67
N LEU A 444 2.83 2.36 4.63
CA LEU A 444 2.70 1.87 6.01
C LEU A 444 1.43 2.40 6.69
N MET A 445 1.08 3.67 6.49
CA MET A 445 -0.18 4.23 6.99
C MET A 445 -1.39 3.57 6.34
N LYS A 446 -1.33 3.18 5.05
CA LYS A 446 -2.38 2.42 4.35
C LYS A 446 -2.63 1.08 5.07
N ILE A 447 -1.58 0.38 5.48
CA ILE A 447 -1.68 -0.86 6.27
C ILE A 447 -2.29 -0.58 7.66
N ALA A 448 -1.80 0.43 8.38
CA ALA A 448 -2.32 0.77 9.71
C ALA A 448 -3.80 1.14 9.67
N LYS A 449 -4.23 1.93 8.66
CA LYS A 449 -5.62 2.29 8.42
C LYS A 449 -6.50 1.06 8.15
N GLU A 450 -6.03 0.14 7.31
CA GLU A 450 -6.75 -1.11 7.04
C GLU A 450 -6.91 -1.94 8.32
N MET A 451 -5.85 -2.08 9.11
CA MET A 451 -5.94 -2.80 10.38
C MET A 451 -6.85 -2.11 11.39
N ASN A 452 -6.91 -0.78 11.41
CA ASN A 452 -7.89 -0.04 12.20
C ASN A 452 -9.34 -0.32 11.76
N GLU A 453 -9.58 -0.49 10.46
CA GLU A 453 -10.90 -0.78 9.90
C GLU A 453 -11.34 -2.24 10.10
N GLU A 454 -10.40 -3.18 10.01
CA GLU A 454 -10.68 -4.63 9.98
C GLU A 454 -10.42 -5.36 11.30
N ILE A 455 -9.42 -4.92 12.08
CA ILE A 455 -8.92 -5.67 13.25
C ILE A 455 -9.11 -4.88 14.55
N PHE A 456 -8.79 -3.58 14.55
CA PHE A 456 -8.78 -2.75 15.76
C PHE A 456 -10.02 -1.85 15.92
N GLY A 457 -11.12 -2.16 15.23
CA GLY A 457 -12.28 -1.28 15.08
C GLY A 457 -12.82 -0.63 16.37
N ASP A 458 -12.77 -1.35 17.50
CA ASP A 458 -13.24 -0.85 18.80
C ASP A 458 -12.28 0.16 19.45
N CYS A 459 -10.98 0.04 19.18
CA CYS A 459 -9.91 0.85 19.76
C CYS A 459 -8.80 1.05 18.72
N PRO A 460 -9.00 1.91 17.71
CA PRO A 460 -8.02 2.08 16.63
C PRO A 460 -6.69 2.62 17.15
N LEU A 461 -5.61 2.22 16.50
CA LEU A 461 -4.28 2.81 16.67
C LEU A 461 -4.31 4.30 16.33
N SER A 462 -3.64 5.10 17.15
CA SER A 462 -3.39 6.52 16.91
C SER A 462 -1.98 6.69 16.33
N TYR A 463 -1.88 7.08 15.06
CA TYR A 463 -0.59 7.21 14.41
C TYR A 463 -0.40 8.56 13.72
N GLY A 464 0.85 9.00 13.69
CA GLY A 464 1.27 10.22 13.05
C GLY A 464 2.39 9.99 12.03
N GLY A 465 2.82 11.07 11.39
CA GLY A 465 3.94 11.06 10.46
C GLY A 465 4.97 12.16 10.72
N ALA A 466 6.14 12.03 10.10
CA ALA A 466 7.14 13.10 10.11
C ALA A 466 6.89 14.15 8.99
N ILE A 467 7.20 15.42 9.27
CA ILE A 467 7.31 16.51 8.30
C ILE A 467 8.79 16.93 8.20
N ASN A 468 9.31 17.01 6.98
CA ASN A 468 10.62 17.59 6.70
C ASN A 468 10.44 18.96 6.01
N GLN A 469 10.29 20.01 6.81
CA GLN A 469 10.13 21.38 6.32
C GLN A 469 11.37 21.92 5.58
N GLY A 470 12.55 21.31 5.78
CA GLY A 470 13.79 21.66 5.08
C GLY A 470 13.89 21.08 3.66
N ARG A 471 12.89 20.31 3.19
CA ARG A 471 12.91 19.74 1.83
C ARG A 471 12.94 20.87 0.79
N LYS A 472 13.91 20.79 -0.14
CA LYS A 472 14.09 21.78 -1.24
C LYS A 472 12.81 22.05 -2.02
N ASN A 473 12.06 20.99 -2.36
CA ASN A 473 10.77 21.12 -3.04
C ASN A 473 9.64 21.07 -2.01
N PHE A 474 9.16 22.25 -1.60
CA PHE A 474 8.08 22.42 -0.65
C PHE A 474 6.77 21.75 -1.09
N GLU A 475 6.41 21.86 -2.37
CA GLU A 475 5.15 21.31 -2.88
C GLU A 475 5.12 19.78 -2.77
N VAL A 476 6.26 19.12 -2.98
CA VAL A 476 6.37 17.67 -2.74
C VAL A 476 6.12 17.32 -1.28
N GLU A 477 6.67 18.07 -0.33
CA GLU A 477 6.44 17.81 1.10
C GLU A 477 4.97 18.04 1.47
N LEU A 478 4.36 19.12 0.98
CA LEU A 478 2.94 19.41 1.18
C LEU A 478 2.04 18.29 0.66
N GLN A 479 2.29 17.79 -0.55
CA GLN A 479 1.53 16.68 -1.11
C GLN A 479 1.70 15.40 -0.30
N ARG A 480 2.90 15.13 0.24
CA ARG A 480 3.11 13.98 1.14
C ARG A 480 2.31 14.13 2.43
N VAL A 481 2.23 15.32 3.02
CA VAL A 481 1.39 15.56 4.21
C VAL A 481 -0.09 15.29 3.90
N LYS A 482 -0.58 15.76 2.75
CA LYS A 482 -1.97 15.49 2.31
C LYS A 482 -2.24 13.99 2.17
N LYS A 483 -1.36 13.25 1.49
CA LYS A 483 -1.47 11.79 1.36
C LYS A 483 -1.44 11.08 2.73
N LYS A 484 -0.59 11.51 3.65
CA LYS A 484 -0.53 10.95 5.02
C LYS A 484 -1.83 11.18 5.80
N LEU A 485 -2.44 12.37 5.66
CA LEU A 485 -3.76 12.67 6.24
C LEU A 485 -4.87 11.81 5.62
N GLU A 486 -4.86 11.64 4.30
CA GLU A 486 -5.79 10.77 3.57
C GLU A 486 -5.70 9.31 4.07
N GLU A 487 -4.50 8.85 4.43
CA GLU A 487 -4.26 7.54 5.06
C GLU A 487 -4.37 7.53 6.59
N GLY A 488 -5.00 8.54 7.18
CA GLY A 488 -5.47 8.51 8.56
C GLY A 488 -4.48 9.02 9.61
N ALA A 489 -3.36 9.65 9.22
CA ALA A 489 -2.45 10.27 10.17
C ALA A 489 -3.17 11.36 11.00
N GLU A 490 -3.03 11.31 12.32
CA GLU A 490 -3.78 12.18 13.24
C GLU A 490 -2.96 13.38 13.75
N PHE A 491 -1.64 13.30 13.64
CA PHE A 491 -0.67 14.30 14.05
C PHE A 491 0.65 14.17 13.26
N PHE A 492 1.48 15.21 13.35
CA PHE A 492 2.79 15.24 12.71
C PHE A 492 3.86 15.79 13.64
N LEU A 493 5.04 15.16 13.63
CA LEU A 493 6.25 15.69 14.25
C LEU A 493 7.14 16.34 13.17
N THR A 494 7.69 17.52 13.43
CA THR A 494 8.57 18.21 12.49
C THR A 494 10.04 17.99 12.85
N GLN A 495 10.94 18.27 11.91
CA GLN A 495 12.35 18.48 12.27
C GLN A 495 12.48 19.73 13.18
N PRO A 496 13.58 19.88 13.94
CA PRO A 496 13.82 21.06 14.75
C PRO A 496 13.72 22.36 13.94
N VAL A 497 12.99 23.33 14.49
CA VAL A 497 12.85 24.68 13.93
C VAL A 497 13.96 25.56 14.49
N PHE A 498 14.68 26.26 13.61
CA PHE A 498 15.72 27.21 14.01
C PHE A 498 15.57 28.59 13.33
N THR A 499 14.77 28.69 12.27
CA THR A 499 14.62 29.92 11.48
C THR A 499 13.16 30.28 11.26
N GLY A 500 12.90 31.57 11.00
CA GLY A 500 11.57 32.05 10.59
C GLY A 500 11.07 31.38 9.31
N GLU A 501 11.96 31.05 8.38
CA GLU A 501 11.62 30.33 7.14
C GLU A 501 11.07 28.93 7.43
N ASP A 502 11.69 28.20 8.38
CA ASP A 502 11.19 26.89 8.81
C ASP A 502 9.77 27.00 9.40
N ALA A 503 9.56 28.00 10.27
CA ALA A 503 8.25 28.27 10.88
C ALA A 503 7.19 28.66 9.83
N ASP A 504 7.53 29.51 8.86
CA ASP A 504 6.62 29.93 7.79
C ASP A 504 6.22 28.78 6.87
N ARG A 505 7.15 27.86 6.56
CA ARG A 505 6.83 26.64 5.81
C ARG A 505 5.84 25.76 6.56
N LEU A 506 6.06 25.55 7.86
CA LEU A 506 5.15 24.76 8.71
C LEU A 506 3.78 25.42 8.84
N ARG A 507 3.75 26.75 9.03
CA ARG A 507 2.52 27.56 9.03
C ARG A 507 1.75 27.41 7.71
N LYS A 508 2.44 27.44 6.57
CA LYS A 508 1.83 27.22 5.25
C LYS A 508 1.24 25.82 5.13
N ILE A 509 1.94 24.78 5.59
CA ILE A 509 1.40 23.41 5.63
C ILE A 509 0.13 23.37 6.49
N LYS A 510 0.20 23.84 7.74
CA LYS A 510 -0.94 23.90 8.68
C LYS A 510 -2.16 24.58 8.06
N LYS A 511 -1.96 25.76 7.44
CA LYS A 511 -3.04 26.53 6.82
C LYS A 511 -3.71 25.80 5.65
N GLN A 512 -2.95 25.04 4.87
CA GLN A 512 -3.47 24.38 3.67
C GLN A 512 -4.05 22.98 3.94
N THR A 513 -3.62 22.31 5.00
CA THR A 513 -4.03 20.93 5.29
C THR A 513 -4.86 20.78 6.55
N GLY A 514 -4.80 21.74 7.47
CA GLY A 514 -5.39 21.63 8.81
C GLY A 514 -4.66 20.64 9.74
N ALA A 515 -3.52 20.09 9.30
CA ALA A 515 -2.77 19.06 10.02
C ALA A 515 -2.48 19.45 11.48
N ARG A 516 -2.58 18.50 12.42
CA ARG A 516 -2.10 18.71 13.79
C ARG A 516 -0.58 18.59 13.83
N ILE A 517 0.14 19.65 14.19
CA ILE A 517 1.60 19.74 14.11
C ILE A 517 2.20 19.96 15.49
N LEU A 518 3.08 19.06 15.92
CA LEU A 518 3.97 19.26 17.05
C LEU A 518 5.33 19.73 16.49
N CYS A 519 5.67 20.98 16.74
CA CYS A 519 6.89 21.59 16.23
C CYS A 519 8.11 21.09 16.99
N GLY A 520 9.13 20.67 16.24
CA GLY A 520 10.40 20.20 16.76
C GLY A 520 11.20 21.31 17.44
N ILE A 521 11.61 21.08 18.68
CA ILE A 521 12.42 21.99 19.49
C ILE A 521 13.64 21.25 20.01
N MET A 522 14.82 21.78 19.70
CA MET A 522 16.09 21.20 20.14
C MET A 522 16.94 22.28 20.81
N PRO A 523 17.06 22.28 22.16
CA PRO A 523 17.97 23.18 22.84
C PRO A 523 19.42 22.76 22.56
N LEU A 524 20.14 23.54 21.76
CA LEU A 524 21.56 23.31 21.50
C LEU A 524 22.36 23.67 22.75
N VAL A 525 23.21 22.77 23.25
CA VAL A 525 23.82 22.93 24.58
C VAL A 525 25.29 23.36 24.55
N SER A 526 25.85 23.59 23.36
CA SER A 526 27.24 24.06 23.18
C SER A 526 27.50 24.49 21.74
N ARG A 527 28.55 25.30 21.52
CA ARG A 527 29.06 25.66 20.19
C ARG A 527 29.36 24.42 19.33
N LYS A 528 30.02 23.40 19.90
CA LYS A 528 30.34 22.15 19.19
C LYS A 528 29.07 21.42 18.72
N ASN A 529 28.04 21.40 19.56
CA ASN A 529 26.75 20.81 19.19
C ASN A 529 26.06 21.61 18.08
N ALA A 530 26.05 22.95 18.16
CA ALA A 530 25.48 23.80 17.12
C ALA A 530 26.20 23.64 15.76
N VAL A 531 27.54 23.63 15.76
CA VAL A 531 28.36 23.40 14.55
C VAL A 531 28.11 22.01 13.95
N PHE A 532 27.99 20.97 14.79
CA PHE A 532 27.66 19.63 14.32
C PHE A 532 26.27 19.59 13.66
N MET A 533 25.25 20.15 14.31
CA MET A 533 23.89 20.19 13.76
C MET A 533 23.82 20.96 12.44
N LYS A 534 24.57 22.06 12.31
CA LYS A 534 24.67 22.85 11.08
C LYS A 534 25.23 22.07 9.88
N ASN A 535 26.27 21.26 10.11
CA ASN A 535 27.06 20.69 9.02
C ASN A 535 26.77 19.21 8.73
N GLU A 536 26.36 18.45 9.73
CA GLU A 536 26.27 16.97 9.64
C GLU A 536 24.82 16.46 9.53
N ILE A 537 23.83 17.26 9.92
CA ILE A 537 22.43 16.83 9.94
C ILE A 537 21.65 17.43 8.77
N ALA A 538 21.38 16.59 7.77
CA ALA A 538 20.62 16.99 6.58
C ALA A 538 19.17 17.36 6.93
N GLY A 539 18.72 18.52 6.41
CA GLY A 539 17.36 19.03 6.58
C GLY A 539 17.19 20.00 7.76
N VAL A 540 18.20 20.15 8.61
CA VAL A 540 18.20 21.08 9.74
C VAL A 540 18.95 22.36 9.39
N ASN A 541 18.31 23.52 9.58
CA ASN A 541 18.83 24.82 9.17
C ASN A 541 19.36 25.63 10.38
N VAL A 542 20.55 25.30 10.88
CA VAL A 542 21.20 26.12 11.93
C VAL A 542 22.01 27.26 11.29
N THR A 543 21.67 28.51 11.61
CA THR A 543 22.36 29.70 11.08
C THR A 543 23.72 29.94 11.76
N GLU A 544 24.61 30.70 11.10
CA GLU A 544 25.87 31.14 11.75
C GLU A 544 25.58 32.01 12.97
N GLU A 545 24.54 32.86 12.91
CA GLU A 545 24.11 33.68 14.05
C GLU A 545 23.81 32.83 15.30
N ILE A 546 23.13 31.68 15.15
CA ILE A 546 22.87 30.77 16.26
C ILE A 546 24.17 30.16 16.80
N VAL A 547 25.13 29.84 15.93
CA VAL A 547 26.44 29.31 16.35
C VAL A 547 27.24 30.36 17.13
N GLU A 548 27.22 31.61 16.67
CA GLU A 548 27.93 32.73 17.28
C GLU A 548 27.41 33.12 18.66
N ARG A 549 26.15 32.79 19.00
CA ARG A 549 25.60 32.96 20.36
C ARG A 549 26.35 32.16 21.43
N TYR A 550 27.07 31.10 21.05
CA TYR A 550 27.86 30.29 21.98
C TYR A 550 29.32 30.76 22.04
N PRO A 551 29.81 31.26 23.20
CA PRO A 551 31.22 31.60 23.40
C PRO A 551 32.15 30.40 23.13
N GLU A 552 33.35 30.64 22.60
CA GLU A 552 34.32 29.56 22.31
C GLU A 552 34.72 28.73 23.54
N LYS A 553 34.70 29.34 24.73
CA LYS A 553 35.03 28.71 26.01
C LYS A 553 33.86 28.79 27.00
N ALA A 554 32.63 28.62 26.51
CA ALA A 554 31.45 28.57 27.37
C ALA A 554 31.53 27.41 28.37
N THR A 555 31.17 27.67 29.61
CA THR A 555 30.90 26.63 30.60
C THR A 555 29.68 25.80 30.20
N LYS A 556 29.53 24.63 30.81
CA LYS A 556 28.38 23.75 30.56
C LYS A 556 27.05 24.47 30.87
N GLU A 557 27.01 25.22 31.97
CA GLU A 557 25.81 25.93 32.43
C GLU A 557 25.46 27.09 31.50
N GLU A 558 26.44 27.89 31.07
CA GLU A 558 26.21 28.96 30.09
C GLU A 558 25.66 28.41 28.77
N GLY A 559 26.24 27.32 28.25
CA GLY A 559 25.75 26.66 27.03
C GLY A 559 24.33 26.12 27.16
N GLU A 560 23.98 25.55 28.31
CA GLU A 560 22.61 25.10 28.59
C GLU A 560 21.62 26.26 28.65
N MET A 561 21.98 27.38 29.29
CA MET A 561 21.10 28.55 29.38
C MET A 561 20.85 29.21 28.02
N ILE A 562 21.87 29.27 27.15
CA ILE A 562 21.68 29.72 25.76
C ILE A 562 20.72 28.77 25.02
N GLY A 563 20.89 27.45 25.20
CA GLY A 563 19.99 26.46 24.62
C GLY A 563 18.54 26.57 25.09
N VAL A 564 18.33 26.86 26.39
CA VAL A 564 17.00 27.14 26.96
C VAL A 564 16.39 28.40 26.33
N GLY A 565 17.17 29.47 26.20
CA GLY A 565 16.74 30.70 25.53
C GLY A 565 16.32 30.45 24.07
N LEU A 566 17.15 29.72 23.31
CA LEU A 566 16.85 29.34 21.94
C LEU A 566 15.55 28.53 21.82
N ALA A 567 15.34 27.57 22.73
CA ALA A 567 14.11 26.78 22.74
C ALA A 567 12.87 27.66 22.95
N ARG A 568 12.93 28.63 23.88
CA ARG A 568 11.83 29.59 24.13
C ARG A 568 11.57 30.52 22.95
N GLU A 569 12.62 30.99 22.27
CA GLU A 569 12.48 31.79 21.05
C GLU A 569 11.76 30.98 19.95
N VAL A 570 12.12 29.71 19.78
CA VAL A 570 11.45 28.82 18.82
C VAL A 570 10.00 28.56 19.21
N MET A 571 9.70 28.35 20.50
CA MET A 571 8.30 28.22 20.98
C MET A 571 7.49 29.47 20.61
N ALA A 572 8.02 30.66 20.91
CA ALA A 572 7.35 31.93 20.57
C ALA A 572 7.12 32.10 19.06
N MET A 573 8.05 31.64 18.22
CA MET A 573 7.97 31.72 16.76
C MET A 573 6.82 30.86 16.18
N VAL A 574 6.49 29.74 16.83
CA VAL A 574 5.50 28.77 16.32
C VAL A 574 4.20 28.75 17.14
N GLU A 575 4.14 29.48 18.25
CA GLU A 575 3.04 29.48 19.23
C GLU A 575 1.65 29.69 18.59
N ASP A 576 1.53 30.56 17.60
CA ASP A 576 0.24 30.92 17.02
C ASP A 576 -0.37 29.83 16.13
N PHE A 577 0.40 28.81 15.71
CA PHE A 577 -0.10 27.73 14.85
C PHE A 577 0.22 26.30 15.30
N ALA A 578 1.28 26.07 16.07
CA ALA A 578 1.66 24.73 16.49
C ALA A 578 0.61 24.15 17.45
N ASP A 579 0.19 22.90 17.27
CA ASP A 579 -0.73 22.25 18.21
C ASP A 579 0.01 21.67 19.43
N GLY A 580 1.34 21.70 19.42
CA GLY A 580 2.18 21.28 20.53
C GLY A 580 3.66 21.36 20.19
N TYR A 581 4.48 20.82 21.09
CA TYR A 581 5.93 20.90 21.07
C TYR A 581 6.53 19.50 21.14
N TYR A 582 7.50 19.26 20.27
CA TYR A 582 8.22 18.01 20.21
C TYR A 582 9.69 18.26 20.58
N PHE A 583 10.09 17.85 21.78
CA PHE A 583 11.43 18.12 22.30
C PHE A 583 12.40 16.96 22.03
N THR A 584 13.55 17.29 21.47
CA THR A 584 14.71 16.39 21.42
C THR A 584 15.85 17.01 22.21
N PHE A 585 16.27 16.36 23.30
CA PHE A 585 17.35 16.86 24.16
C PHE A 585 18.70 16.22 23.80
N PRO A 586 19.70 16.99 23.32
CA PRO A 586 21.03 16.46 23.10
C PRO A 586 21.58 15.80 24.36
N PHE A 587 22.13 14.59 24.21
CA PHE A 587 22.75 13.81 25.29
C PHE A 587 21.79 13.49 26.46
N ASN A 588 20.49 13.36 26.20
CA ASN A 588 19.45 13.06 27.20
C ASN A 588 19.38 14.07 28.35
N ARG A 589 19.68 15.35 28.10
CA ARG A 589 19.57 16.42 29.11
C ARG A 589 18.12 16.87 29.33
N VAL A 590 17.26 15.91 29.67
CA VAL A 590 15.81 16.12 29.83
C VAL A 590 15.44 17.07 30.98
N HIS A 591 16.32 17.24 31.96
CA HIS A 591 16.15 18.20 33.05
C HIS A 591 16.00 19.64 32.55
N LEU A 592 16.49 19.97 31.34
CA LEU A 592 16.31 21.27 30.72
C LEU A 592 14.84 21.58 30.39
N LEU A 593 13.97 20.57 30.27
CA LEU A 593 12.55 20.78 30.01
C LEU A 593 11.91 21.68 31.08
N SER A 594 12.17 21.40 32.36
CA SER A 594 11.66 22.21 33.48
C SER A 594 12.04 23.69 33.32
N LYS A 595 13.32 23.97 33.04
CA LYS A 595 13.83 25.32 32.80
C LYS A 595 13.22 25.98 31.58
N ILE A 596 12.90 25.24 30.52
CA ILE A 596 12.26 25.81 29.32
C ILE A 596 10.82 26.22 29.64
N MET A 597 10.11 25.35 30.36
CA MET A 597 8.68 25.49 30.66
C MET A 597 8.37 26.46 31.81
N GLU A 598 9.35 26.83 32.64
CA GLU A 598 9.20 27.89 33.64
C GLU A 598 8.87 29.23 32.96
N GLU A 599 7.75 29.86 33.33
CA GLU A 599 7.39 31.20 32.86
C GLU A 599 8.45 32.21 33.32
N THR A 600 8.87 33.12 32.42
CA THR A 600 9.77 34.20 32.81
C THR A 600 8.92 35.24 33.54
N THR A 601 8.98 35.23 34.87
CA THR A 601 8.35 36.22 35.76
C THR A 601 8.56 37.67 35.32
#